data_AF-A0A820Z1S8-F1
#
_entry.id   AF-A0A820Z1S8-F1
#
_cell.length_a   1.000
_cell.length_b   1.000
_cell.length_c   1.000
_cell.angle_alpha   90.00
_cell.angle_beta   90.00
_cell.angle_gamma   90.00
#
_symmetry.space_group_name_H-M   'P 1'
#
loop_
_entity.id
_entity.type
_entity.pdbx_description
1 polymer ?
#
loop_
_entity_poly.entity_id
_entity_poly.type
_entity_poly.pdbx_seq_one_letter_code
_entity_poly.pdbx_strand_id
1 'polypeptide(L)'
;MTPLVESRMHSSKHRTPFEAMCQFWIKLKTNLSFRQIGTLFKVSTSEESIRRRIEDTFHAITIYLNDVLVSSNLGLNHLTRTEALSHHTTY
;
A
#
# COMPACT_ATOMS: atom_id res chain seq x y z
N MET A 1 -11.83 15.13 3.65
CA MET A 1 -10.47 14.56 3.56
C MET A 1 -10.39 13.25 2.75
N THR A 2 -11.42 12.91 1.98
CA THR A 2 -11.58 11.64 1.24
C THR A 2 -11.13 11.58 -0.25
N PRO A 3 -10.91 12.68 -1.01
CA PRO A 3 -10.84 12.57 -2.48
C PRO A 3 -9.50 12.04 -3.03
N LEU A 4 -8.41 12.08 -2.26
CA LEU A 4 -7.07 11.71 -2.75
C LEU A 4 -6.83 10.20 -2.77
N VAL A 5 -7.46 9.45 -1.86
CA VAL A 5 -7.37 7.98 -1.84
C VAL A 5 -8.12 7.40 -3.04
N GLU A 6 -9.30 7.94 -3.34
CA GLU A 6 -10.13 7.52 -4.48
C GLU A 6 -9.46 7.76 -5.84
N SER A 7 -8.63 8.81 -5.96
CA SER A 7 -7.96 9.14 -7.22
C SER A 7 -6.80 8.21 -7.56
N ARG A 8 -6.08 7.67 -6.56
CA ARG A 8 -4.91 6.79 -6.78
C ARG A 8 -5.25 5.31 -6.69
N MET A 9 -6.33 4.98 -5.98
CA MET A 9 -6.92 3.66 -6.05
C MET A 9 -7.83 3.64 -7.26
N HIS A 10 -7.31 3.27 -8.44
CA HIS A 10 -8.17 2.91 -9.57
C HIS A 10 -9.29 2.04 -9.01
N SER A 11 -10.52 2.57 -9.07
CA SER A 11 -11.73 1.94 -8.57
C SER A 11 -12.00 0.73 -9.45
N SER A 12 -11.25 -0.32 -9.20
CA SER A 12 -11.62 -1.68 -9.55
C SER A 12 -13.03 -1.84 -9.01
N LYS A 13 -14.00 -2.10 -9.89
CA LYS A 13 -15.44 -2.30 -9.63
C LYS A 13 -15.80 -3.21 -8.43
N HIS A 14 -14.82 -3.81 -7.77
CA HIS A 14 -14.93 -4.84 -6.73
C HIS A 14 -14.11 -4.57 -5.47
N ARG A 15 -13.70 -3.32 -5.17
CA ARG A 15 -12.96 -3.09 -3.91
C ARG A 15 -13.17 -1.68 -3.34
N THR A 16 -13.68 -1.63 -2.11
CA THR A 16 -13.86 -0.37 -1.38
C THR A 16 -12.53 0.10 -0.77
N PRO A 17 -12.34 1.41 -0.54
CA PRO A 17 -11.16 1.92 0.17
C PRO A 17 -10.94 1.27 1.54
N PHE A 18 -12.04 0.92 2.22
CA PHE A 18 -12.01 0.21 3.50
C PHE A 18 -11.35 -1.17 3.39
N GLU A 19 -11.77 -2.01 2.43
CA GLU A 19 -11.21 -3.34 2.25
C GLU A 19 -9.71 -3.31 1.92
N ALA A 20 -9.28 -2.30 1.16
CA ALA A 20 -7.88 -2.14 0.83
C ALA A 20 -7.05 -1.76 2.07
N MET A 21 -7.54 -0.87 2.93
CA MET A 21 -6.93 -0.59 4.22
C MET A 21 -6.90 -1.83 5.11
N CYS A 22 -7.95 -2.65 5.13
CA CYS A 22 -7.94 -3.92 5.86
C CYS A 22 -6.86 -4.87 5.35
N GLN A 23 -6.70 -5.01 4.03
CA GLN A 23 -5.64 -5.85 3.44
C GLN A 23 -4.25 -5.35 3.82
N PHE A 24 -4.04 -4.04 3.78
CA PHE A 24 -2.80 -3.41 4.21
C PHE A 24 -2.48 -3.73 5.68
N TRP A 25 -3.44 -3.52 6.58
CA TRP A 25 -3.26 -3.81 8.01
C TRP A 25 -3.06 -5.30 8.29
N ILE A 26 -3.82 -6.19 7.65
CA ILE A 26 -3.63 -7.62 7.78
C ILE A 26 -2.22 -8.01 7.34
N LYS A 27 -1.72 -7.45 6.23
CA LYS A 27 -0.36 -7.74 5.78
C LYS A 27 0.71 -7.27 6.76
N LEU A 28 0.51 -6.13 7.42
CA LEU A 28 1.44 -5.60 8.42
C LEU A 28 1.39 -6.36 9.76
N LYS A 29 0.21 -6.82 10.16
CA LYS A 29 -0.04 -7.43 11.48
C LYS A 29 0.08 -8.95 11.49
N THR A 30 0.19 -9.57 10.31
CA THR A 30 0.24 -11.03 10.18
C THR A 30 1.35 -11.46 9.21
N ASN A 31 1.82 -12.69 9.35
CA ASN A 31 2.77 -13.30 8.41
C ASN A 31 2.08 -13.90 7.16
N LEU A 32 0.83 -13.51 6.87
CA LEU A 32 0.13 -14.03 5.70
C LEU A 32 0.80 -13.55 4.40
N SER A 33 0.92 -14.47 3.45
CA SER A 33 1.32 -14.16 2.08
C SER A 33 0.23 -13.34 1.37
N PHE A 34 0.62 -12.56 0.36
CA PHE A 34 -0.33 -11.80 -0.46
C PHE A 34 -1.42 -12.70 -1.08
N ARG A 35 -1.08 -13.95 -1.39
CA ARG A 35 -2.03 -14.95 -1.88
C ARG A 35 -3.07 -15.32 -0.82
N GLN A 36 -2.64 -15.67 0.40
CA GLN A 36 -3.55 -16.00 1.50
C GLN A 36 -4.50 -14.84 1.84
N ILE A 37 -3.98 -13.61 1.81
CA ILE A 37 -4.81 -12.40 2.00
C ILE A 37 -5.83 -12.29 0.87
N GLY A 38 -5.41 -12.45 -0.38
CA GLY A 38 -6.35 -12.41 -1.52
C GLY A 38 -7.43 -13.49 -1.46
N THR A 39 -7.11 -14.69 -0.96
CA THR A 39 -8.09 -15.74 -0.68
C THR A 39 -9.07 -15.34 0.43
N LEU A 40 -8.60 -14.73 1.53
CA LEU A 40 -9.46 -14.25 2.62
C LEU A 40 -10.51 -13.24 2.13
N PHE A 41 -10.11 -12.36 1.20
CA PHE A 41 -10.97 -11.35 0.59
C PHE A 41 -11.69 -11.84 -0.68
N LYS A 42 -11.68 -13.14 -0.96
CA LYS A 42 -12.39 -13.77 -2.10
C LYS A 42 -12.12 -13.08 -3.44
N VAL A 43 -10.86 -12.70 -3.70
CA VAL A 43 -10.49 -12.05 -4.97
C VAL A 43 -10.66 -13.05 -6.13
N SER A 44 -11.70 -12.84 -6.94
CA SER A 44 -12.09 -13.70 -8.06
C SER A 44 -11.22 -13.47 -9.30
N THR A 45 -9.96 -13.92 -9.27
CA THR A 45 -9.04 -13.86 -10.41
C THR A 45 -8.12 -15.10 -10.43
N SER A 46 -7.30 -15.29 -11.48
CA SER A 46 -6.29 -16.37 -11.49
C SER A 46 -5.27 -16.20 -10.35
N GLU A 47 -4.62 -17.28 -9.92
CA GLU A 47 -3.80 -17.27 -8.70
C GLU A 47 -2.66 -16.24 -8.73
N GLU A 48 -1.99 -16.12 -9.87
CA GLU A 48 -0.90 -15.15 -10.05
C GLU A 48 -1.43 -13.70 -10.08
N SER A 49 -2.65 -13.48 -10.58
CA SER A 49 -3.27 -12.16 -10.54
C SER A 49 -3.78 -11.78 -9.15
N ILE A 50 -4.15 -12.76 -8.30
CA ILE A 50 -4.51 -12.48 -6.90
C ILE A 50 -3.31 -11.88 -6.16
N ARG A 51 -2.15 -12.54 -6.25
CA ARG A 51 -0.91 -12.12 -5.57
C ARG A 51 -0.54 -10.68 -5.95
N ARG A 52 -0.39 -10.43 -7.25
CA ARG A 52 -0.02 -9.10 -7.78
C ARG A 52 -1.01 -8.02 -7.34
N ARG A 53 -2.30 -8.31 -7.37
CA ARG A 53 -3.33 -7.33 -7.02
C ARG A 53 -3.30 -6.91 -5.55
N ILE A 54 -3.04 -7.85 -4.62
CA ILE A 54 -2.86 -7.50 -3.20
C ILE A 54 -1.55 -6.74 -3.00
N GLU A 55 -0.47 -7.16 -3.67
CA GLU A 55 0.83 -6.50 -3.65
C GLU A 55 0.73 -5.04 -4.13
N ASP A 56 0.08 -4.80 -5.28
CA ASP A 56 -0.18 -3.45 -5.81
C ASP A 56 -0.98 -2.60 -4.82
N THR A 57 -2.02 -3.20 -4.20
CA THR A 57 -2.83 -2.52 -3.17
C THR A 57 -1.97 -2.10 -1.97
N PHE A 58 -1.10 -3.00 -1.51
CA PHE A 58 -0.20 -2.74 -0.40
C PHE A 58 0.79 -1.61 -0.71
N HIS A 59 1.39 -1.63 -1.89
CA HIS A 59 2.33 -0.59 -2.32
C HIS A 59 1.64 0.77 -2.50
N ALA A 60 0.46 0.80 -3.12
CA ALA A 60 -0.31 2.03 -3.29
C ALA A 60 -0.62 2.71 -1.95
N ILE A 61 -1.09 1.95 -0.96
CA ILE A 61 -1.38 2.47 0.38
C ILE A 61 -0.08 2.91 1.08
N THR A 62 1.00 2.15 0.96
CA THR A 62 2.31 2.52 1.55
C THR A 62 2.81 3.85 1.01
N ILE A 63 2.74 4.05 -0.31
CA ILE A 63 3.13 5.32 -0.96
C ILE A 63 2.23 6.44 -0.46
N TYR A 64 0.91 6.24 -0.45
CA TYR A 64 -0.03 7.24 0.04
C TYR A 64 0.23 7.64 1.49
N LEU A 65 0.44 6.67 2.39
CA LEU A 65 0.72 6.95 3.80
C LEU A 65 2.07 7.65 3.96
N ASN A 66 3.10 7.28 3.19
CA ASN A 66 4.36 8.00 3.21
C ASN A 66 4.17 9.46 2.76
N ASP A 67 3.56 9.68 1.60
CA ASP A 67 3.35 11.02 1.05
C ASP A 67 2.53 11.91 2.00
N VAL A 68 1.50 11.36 2.64
CA VAL A 68 0.60 12.14 3.51
C VAL A 68 1.14 12.27 4.94
N LEU A 69 1.51 11.18 5.59
CA LEU A 69 1.89 11.20 7.01
C LEU A 69 3.30 11.73 7.22
N VAL A 70 4.26 11.38 6.37
CA VAL A 70 5.66 11.79 6.56
C VAL A 70 5.77 13.30 6.32
N SER A 71 5.23 13.79 5.21
CA SER A 71 5.20 15.22 4.89
C SER A 71 4.47 16.06 5.96
N SER A 72 3.41 15.52 6.57
CA SER A 72 2.60 16.27 7.53
C SER A 72 3.11 16.21 8.97
N ASN A 73 3.86 15.16 9.36
CA ASN A 73 4.25 14.94 10.77
C ASN A 73 5.75 15.01 11.04
N LEU A 74 6.60 14.81 10.02
CA LEU A 74 8.06 14.86 10.19
C LEU A 74 8.67 16.22 9.78
N GLY A 75 7.85 17.16 9.25
CA GLY A 75 8.26 18.51 8.84
C GLY A 75 9.14 18.52 7.58
N LEU A 76 9.27 19.65 6.88
CA LEU A 76 9.95 19.73 5.56
C LEU A 76 11.44 19.28 5.53
N ASN A 77 12.07 19.05 6.68
CA ASN A 77 13.49 18.71 6.81
C ASN A 77 13.77 17.20 6.99
N HIS A 78 12.76 16.33 6.82
CA HIS A 78 13.00 14.90 6.88
C HIS A 78 13.61 14.40 5.59
N LEU A 79 14.61 13.53 5.69
CA LEU A 79 15.11 12.76 4.55
C LEU A 79 13.95 11.97 3.95
N THR A 80 13.62 12.28 2.71
CA THR A 80 12.72 11.44 1.92
C THR A 80 13.32 10.05 1.78
N ARG A 81 12.50 9.03 1.52
CA ARG A 81 12.99 7.67 1.33
C ARG A 81 14.07 7.58 0.25
N THR A 82 13.93 8.35 -0.82
CA THR A 82 14.90 8.40 -1.92
C THR A 82 16.25 8.94 -1.45
N GLU A 83 16.23 10.01 -0.64
CA GLU A 83 17.46 10.58 -0.06
C GLU A 83 18.05 9.66 1.02
N ALA A 84 17.24 8.99 1.81
CA ALA A 84 17.72 8.00 2.79
C ALA A 84 18.41 6.80 2.10
N LEU A 85 17.89 6.36 0.96
CA LEU A 85 18.49 5.30 0.16
C LEU A 85 19.79 5.74 -0.53
N SER A 86 19.94 7.02 -0.91
CA SER A 86 21.19 7.55 -1.46
C SER A 86 22.25 7.84 -0.40
N HIS A 87 21.86 8.14 0.84
CA HIS A 87 22.80 8.34 1.96
C HIS A 87 23.50 7.05 2.45
N HIS A 88 23.02 5.87 2.06
CA HIS A 88 23.64 4.58 2.39
C HIS A 88 24.48 3.98 1.25
N THR A 89 24.72 4.71 0.16
CA THR A 89 25.68 4.32 -0.88
C THR A 89 26.97 5.13 -0.74
N THR A 90 27.71 4.90 0.35
CA THR A 90 29.13 5.29 0.41
C THR A 90 29.94 4.06 -0.01
N TYR A 91 30.49 4.10 -1.23
CA TYR A 91 31.52 3.17 -1.72
C TYR A 91 32.86 3.41 -1.03
#